data_AF-A0A2K2VMP2-F1
#
_entry.id   AF-A0A2K2VMP2-F1
#
_cell.length_a   1.000
_cell.length_b   1.000
_cell.length_c   1.000
_cell.angle_alpha   90.00
_cell.angle_beta   90.00
_cell.angle_gamma   90.00
#
_symmetry.space_group_name_H-M   'P 1'
#
loop_
_entity.id
_entity.type
_entity.pdbx_description
1 polymer ?
#
loop_
_entity_poly.entity_id
_entity_poly.type
_entity_poly.pdbx_seq_one_letter_code
_entity_poly.pdbx_strand_id
1 'polypeptide(L)'
;MAKLTDPDSYSIAVNATATTEEVEVQTGAKTVELRVAGNLDDTAPGKTSGATAKSAYSFLKEEWLTNSILRRFKFPIKMIFEGSFIWVNGWAPANQQTRDLFRDAGFEEQVSGNVNACMISLGAIDAPGSDLAYYTQAPGFTAAVTAYDKTGEINENIDITGKTTYQKSFLREQGKLYAEYALLDEQGLSVIGFQAYSFPLTNGNDAKVTETDGNIDTITPYTNMEINFIQGTGFTTAAAQAYSQYEVVQDGAGRWAICTTAGTLDAAGALDYTNNGGTGTFEAYFGEELIGSTYYAFNREVDAGGGTDTEAHEFLMRQLRQTGDINDNTGITAGQDAYGTVNGQVARLFDQYVGDTMVMEPGVVIRNFDANSTNSIKHQPITVDSGGLDSDGVPLVSTEVSFPFVAAGTFVFSDNFVSQPDVDTVFTVYFDYTKLQSASTIATTASAGSVSTITDSGSGMDISAGEYFTLEG
;
A
#
# COMPACT_ATOMS: atom_id res chain seq x y z
N MET A 1 9.39 10.98 -30.18
CA MET A 1 8.50 11.37 -31.29
C MET A 1 7.09 11.07 -30.82
N ALA A 2 6.07 11.10 -31.68
CA ALA A 2 4.71 10.78 -31.25
C ALA A 2 4.39 9.32 -31.63
N LYS A 3 3.65 8.63 -30.76
CA LYS A 3 3.14 7.28 -30.99
C LYS A 3 2.47 7.21 -32.36
N LEU A 4 2.83 6.20 -33.14
CA LEU A 4 2.25 5.98 -34.45
C LEU A 4 0.82 5.43 -34.35
N THR A 5 -0.11 6.22 -34.86
CA THR A 5 -1.54 5.90 -34.90
C THR A 5 -2.06 5.73 -36.32
N ASP A 6 -1.33 6.24 -37.31
CA ASP A 6 -1.68 6.23 -38.73
C ASP A 6 -0.92 5.11 -39.47
N PRO A 7 -1.61 4.12 -40.10
CA PRO A 7 -0.96 3.07 -40.88
C PRO A 7 -0.18 3.58 -42.10
N ASP A 8 -0.46 4.78 -42.63
CA ASP A 8 0.27 5.33 -43.79
C ASP A 8 1.66 5.88 -43.41
N SER A 9 2.00 5.89 -42.12
CA SER A 9 3.28 6.41 -41.62
C SER A 9 4.41 5.39 -41.58
N TYR A 10 4.15 4.13 -41.94
CA TYR A 10 5.13 3.05 -41.95
C TYR A 10 5.70 2.80 -43.35
N SER A 11 6.93 2.32 -43.40
CA SER A 11 7.52 1.71 -44.59
C SER A 11 7.99 0.28 -44.30
N ILE A 12 8.10 -0.54 -45.35
CA ILE A 12 8.33 -1.99 -45.24
C ILE A 12 9.50 -2.49 -46.09
N ALA A 13 10.31 -3.39 -45.52
CA ALA A 13 11.22 -4.26 -46.25
C ALA A 13 10.71 -5.72 -46.20
N VAL A 14 10.65 -6.39 -47.36
CA VAL A 14 10.20 -7.80 -47.45
C VAL A 14 11.34 -8.69 -47.92
N ASN A 15 11.70 -9.69 -47.10
CA ASN A 15 12.82 -10.61 -47.33
C ASN A 15 14.17 -9.89 -47.60
N ALA A 16 14.33 -8.71 -47.02
CA ALA A 16 15.52 -7.90 -47.08
C ALA A 16 15.73 -7.29 -45.71
N THR A 17 16.99 -7.09 -45.32
CA THR A 17 17.31 -6.38 -44.09
C THR A 17 16.91 -4.92 -44.26
N ALA A 18 15.97 -4.46 -43.43
CA ALA A 18 15.53 -3.08 -43.42
C ALA A 18 16.70 -2.16 -43.03
N THR A 19 16.78 -1.01 -43.68
CA THR A 19 17.82 0.00 -43.40
C THR A 19 17.19 1.23 -42.77
N THR A 20 16.23 1.83 -43.48
CA THR A 20 15.45 2.97 -43.02
C THR A 20 14.01 2.61 -42.67
N GLU A 21 13.55 1.42 -43.10
CA GLU A 21 12.18 0.98 -42.95
C GLU A 21 11.84 0.58 -41.51
N GLU A 22 10.64 0.95 -41.07
CA GLU A 22 10.10 0.67 -39.73
C GLU A 22 9.61 -0.76 -39.58
N VAL A 23 9.23 -1.41 -40.68
CA VAL A 23 8.71 -2.79 -40.65
C VAL A 23 9.57 -3.70 -41.52
N GLU A 24 10.06 -4.78 -40.94
CA GLU A 24 10.73 -5.85 -41.69
C GLU A 24 9.90 -7.13 -41.64
N VAL A 25 9.66 -7.75 -42.80
CA VAL A 25 8.92 -9.01 -42.90
C VAL A 25 9.79 -10.08 -43.54
N GLN A 26 10.06 -11.13 -42.78
CA GLN A 26 10.85 -12.28 -43.25
C GLN A 26 9.93 -13.48 -43.47
N THR A 27 9.59 -13.77 -44.73
CA THR A 27 8.66 -14.86 -45.09
C THR A 27 9.23 -16.25 -44.89
N GLY A 28 10.57 -16.41 -44.89
CA GLY A 28 11.25 -17.68 -44.62
C GLY A 28 11.15 -18.08 -43.15
N ALA A 29 11.47 -17.15 -42.25
CA ALA A 29 11.33 -17.32 -40.81
C ALA A 29 9.88 -17.14 -40.31
N LYS A 30 9.03 -16.52 -41.13
CA LYS A 30 7.69 -16.05 -40.78
C LYS A 30 7.68 -15.11 -39.58
N THR A 31 8.52 -14.07 -39.64
CA THR A 31 8.59 -13.06 -38.61
C THR A 31 8.22 -11.67 -39.14
N VAL A 32 7.66 -10.86 -38.27
CA VAL A 32 7.47 -9.42 -38.47
C VAL A 32 8.27 -8.70 -37.39
N GLU A 33 9.09 -7.74 -37.79
CA GLU A 33 9.88 -6.91 -36.90
C GLU A 33 9.39 -5.45 -37.00
N LEU A 34 9.14 -4.83 -35.85
CA LEU A 34 9.02 -3.37 -35.75
C LEU A 34 10.38 -2.83 -35.30
N ARG A 35 10.90 -1.85 -36.05
CA ARG A 35 12.24 -1.30 -35.87
C ARG A 35 12.16 0.17 -35.51
N VAL A 36 12.95 0.60 -34.53
CA VAL A 36 13.12 2.03 -34.19
C VAL A 36 13.93 2.70 -35.30
N ALA A 37 13.22 3.11 -36.34
CA ALA A 37 13.75 3.78 -37.52
C ALA A 37 12.68 4.76 -38.02
N GLY A 38 13.09 5.70 -38.88
CA GLY A 38 12.17 6.65 -39.51
C GLY A 38 11.23 7.33 -38.51
N ASN A 39 9.94 7.05 -38.62
CA ASN A 39 8.89 7.64 -37.79
C ASN A 39 8.61 6.88 -36.48
N LEU A 40 9.11 5.65 -36.33
CA LEU A 40 8.85 4.81 -35.15
C LEU A 40 9.90 5.07 -34.06
N ASP A 41 9.43 5.36 -32.85
CA ASP A 41 10.28 5.64 -31.70
C ASP A 41 9.94 4.77 -30.50
N ASP A 42 10.90 4.61 -29.59
CA ASP A 42 10.77 3.84 -28.35
C ASP A 42 11.28 4.61 -27.11
N THR A 43 11.11 5.93 -27.15
CA THR A 43 11.50 6.85 -26.08
C THR A 43 10.48 6.85 -24.96
N ALA A 44 10.92 7.21 -23.75
CA ALA A 44 10.02 7.42 -22.63
C ALA A 44 9.25 8.76 -22.79
N PRO A 45 7.98 8.84 -22.33
CA PRO A 45 7.21 7.75 -21.73
C PRO A 45 6.63 6.79 -22.77
N GLY A 46 6.52 5.51 -22.39
CA GLY A 46 5.99 4.45 -23.25
C GLY A 46 4.58 4.74 -23.79
N LYS A 47 3.79 5.52 -23.05
CA LYS A 47 2.47 6.02 -23.48
C LYS A 47 2.49 6.91 -24.72
N THR A 48 3.60 7.57 -25.00
CA THR A 48 3.74 8.53 -26.12
C THR A 48 4.63 8.04 -27.25
N SER A 49 5.23 6.86 -27.13
CA SER A 49 6.07 6.23 -28.16
C SER A 49 5.46 4.92 -28.67
N GLY A 50 6.19 4.23 -29.55
CA GLY A 50 5.78 2.99 -30.18
C GLY A 50 4.68 3.14 -31.23
N ALA A 51 3.99 2.03 -31.48
CA ALA A 51 2.96 1.91 -32.49
C ALA A 51 1.68 1.35 -31.87
N THR A 52 0.53 1.98 -32.14
CA THR A 52 -0.75 1.34 -31.80
C THR A 52 -0.86 0.02 -32.55
N ALA A 53 -1.22 -1.06 -31.87
CA ALA A 53 -1.37 -2.38 -32.49
C ALA A 53 -2.34 -2.37 -33.68
N LYS A 54 -3.36 -1.51 -33.62
CA LYS A 54 -4.33 -1.28 -34.70
C LYS A 54 -3.69 -0.66 -35.95
N SER A 55 -2.78 0.31 -35.79
CA SER A 55 -2.08 0.92 -36.93
C SER A 55 -1.16 -0.10 -37.60
N ALA A 56 -0.36 -0.85 -36.83
CA ALA A 56 0.50 -1.91 -37.34
C ALA A 56 -0.30 -3.02 -38.03
N TYR A 57 -1.43 -3.45 -37.44
CA TYR A 57 -2.34 -4.41 -38.06
C TYR A 57 -2.90 -3.91 -39.39
N SER A 58 -3.35 -2.66 -39.43
CA SER A 58 -3.96 -2.07 -40.63
C SER A 58 -2.94 -1.93 -41.77
N PHE A 59 -1.74 -1.44 -41.44
CA PHE A 59 -0.61 -1.37 -42.36
C PHE A 59 -0.25 -2.75 -42.95
N LEU A 60 -0.05 -3.76 -42.09
CA LEU A 60 0.27 -5.12 -42.54
C LEU A 60 -0.83 -5.69 -43.43
N LYS A 61 -2.11 -5.40 -43.13
CA LYS A 61 -3.23 -5.88 -43.94
C LYS A 61 -3.20 -5.31 -45.35
N GLU A 62 -2.89 -4.03 -45.50
CA GLU A 62 -2.74 -3.37 -46.80
C GLU A 62 -1.55 -3.96 -47.58
N GLU A 63 -0.40 -4.12 -46.93
CA GLU A 63 0.79 -4.74 -47.54
C GLU A 63 0.54 -6.19 -47.98
N TRP A 64 -0.26 -6.96 -47.21
CA TRP A 64 -0.64 -8.31 -47.62
C TRP A 64 -1.56 -8.35 -48.84
N LEU A 65 -2.28 -7.26 -49.15
CA LEU A 65 -3.16 -7.16 -50.33
C LEU A 65 -2.41 -6.64 -51.55
N THR A 66 -1.43 -5.75 -51.37
CA THR A 66 -0.71 -5.06 -52.45
C THR A 66 0.56 -5.80 -52.87
N ASN A 67 1.34 -6.32 -51.90
CA ASN A 67 2.66 -6.89 -52.15
C ASN A 67 2.59 -8.31 -52.74
N SER A 68 3.21 -8.50 -53.91
CA SER A 68 3.16 -9.76 -54.66
C SER A 68 3.85 -10.96 -53.97
N ILE A 69 4.76 -10.69 -53.03
CA ILE A 69 5.45 -11.72 -52.24
C ILE A 69 4.55 -12.15 -51.08
N LEU A 70 3.99 -11.19 -50.34
CA LEU A 70 3.20 -11.43 -49.12
C LEU A 70 1.85 -12.10 -49.42
N ARG A 71 1.20 -11.77 -50.55
CA ARG A 71 -0.07 -12.38 -51.00
C ARG A 71 -0.07 -13.90 -51.11
N ARG A 72 1.11 -14.53 -51.17
CA ARG A 72 1.26 -15.99 -51.25
C ARG A 72 1.09 -16.66 -49.88
N PHE A 73 1.14 -15.89 -48.80
CA PHE A 73 1.06 -16.36 -47.43
C PHE A 73 -0.27 -15.97 -46.81
N LYS A 74 -0.78 -16.81 -45.92
CA LYS A 74 -1.91 -16.44 -45.06
C LYS A 74 -1.49 -15.28 -44.14
N PHE A 75 -2.41 -14.37 -43.89
CA PHE A 75 -2.19 -13.18 -43.07
C PHE A 75 -1.73 -13.55 -41.64
N PRO A 76 -0.74 -12.84 -41.05
CA PRO A 76 -0.08 -13.23 -39.79
C PRO A 76 -0.90 -12.97 -38.53
N ILE A 77 -1.85 -12.02 -38.54
CA ILE A 77 -2.52 -11.57 -37.32
C ILE A 77 -4.03 -11.77 -37.41
N LYS A 78 -4.63 -12.32 -36.35
CA LYS A 78 -6.08 -12.35 -36.16
C LYS A 78 -6.46 -11.36 -35.07
N MET A 79 -7.19 -10.31 -35.43
CA MET A 79 -7.78 -9.39 -34.45
C MET A 79 -9.05 -10.04 -33.87
N ILE A 80 -9.16 -10.11 -32.55
CA ILE A 80 -10.39 -10.54 -31.87
C ILE A 80 -11.28 -9.32 -31.62
N PHE A 81 -10.70 -8.29 -31.01
CA PHE A 81 -11.24 -6.94 -30.87
C PHE A 81 -10.06 -5.95 -30.82
N GLU A 82 -10.35 -4.65 -30.73
CA GLU A 82 -9.34 -3.58 -30.88
C GLU A 82 -8.14 -3.66 -29.93
N GLY A 83 -8.32 -4.24 -28.74
CA GLY A 83 -7.27 -4.40 -27.72
C GLY A 83 -6.69 -5.80 -27.59
N SER A 84 -7.00 -6.74 -28.51
CA SER A 84 -6.59 -8.14 -28.38
C SER A 84 -6.34 -8.83 -29.72
N PHE A 85 -5.12 -9.32 -29.90
CA PHE A 85 -4.62 -9.92 -31.14
C PHE A 85 -4.05 -11.32 -30.94
N ILE A 86 -4.03 -12.13 -32.00
CA ILE A 86 -3.36 -13.44 -32.01
C ILE A 86 -2.47 -13.53 -33.24
N TRP A 87 -1.19 -13.80 -33.06
CA TRP A 87 -0.29 -14.17 -34.14
C TRP A 87 -0.52 -15.62 -34.54
N VAL A 88 -0.84 -15.85 -35.80
CA VAL A 88 -1.34 -17.12 -36.34
C VAL A 88 -0.60 -17.55 -37.59
N ASN A 89 -0.94 -18.71 -38.15
CA ASN A 89 -0.42 -19.23 -39.42
C ASN A 89 1.12 -19.46 -39.44
N GLY A 90 1.70 -19.65 -38.25
CA GLY A 90 3.13 -19.85 -38.07
C GLY A 90 3.93 -18.55 -38.04
N TRP A 91 3.28 -17.40 -37.93
CA TRP A 91 3.94 -16.10 -37.79
C TRP A 91 4.10 -15.69 -36.32
N ALA A 92 5.13 -14.89 -36.04
CA ALA A 92 5.39 -14.30 -34.72
C ALA A 92 6.16 -12.98 -34.82
N PRO A 93 6.17 -12.14 -33.76
CA PRO A 93 7.13 -11.06 -33.61
C PRO A 93 8.58 -11.56 -33.72
N ALA A 94 9.44 -10.80 -34.38
CA ALA A 94 10.84 -11.21 -34.61
C ALA A 94 11.68 -11.23 -33.32
N ASN A 95 11.43 -10.29 -32.41
CA ASN A 95 12.26 -10.06 -31.22
C ASN A 95 11.47 -9.35 -30.11
N GLN A 96 12.11 -9.15 -28.95
CA GLN A 96 11.50 -8.48 -27.80
C GLN A 96 11.14 -7.02 -28.09
N GLN A 97 12.02 -6.28 -28.79
CA GLN A 97 11.74 -4.89 -29.19
C GLN A 97 10.43 -4.76 -29.99
N THR A 98 10.12 -5.73 -30.85
CA THR A 98 8.84 -5.74 -31.57
C THR A 98 7.65 -5.91 -30.62
N ARG A 99 7.77 -6.75 -29.60
CA ARG A 99 6.74 -6.95 -28.58
C ARG A 99 6.53 -5.69 -27.75
N ASP A 100 7.61 -5.00 -27.41
CA ASP A 100 7.58 -3.78 -26.61
C ASP A 100 7.00 -2.60 -27.40
N LEU A 101 7.28 -2.52 -28.71
CA LEU A 101 6.77 -1.47 -29.60
C LEU A 101 5.27 -1.61 -29.94
N PHE A 102 4.67 -2.77 -29.69
CA PHE A 102 3.22 -2.95 -29.78
C PHE A 102 2.54 -2.28 -28.58
N ARG A 103 1.73 -1.26 -28.84
CA ARG A 103 1.03 -0.46 -27.83
C ARG A 103 -0.48 -0.63 -27.92
N ASP A 104 -1.18 -0.31 -26.84
CA ASP A 104 -2.65 -0.25 -26.76
C ASP A 104 -3.39 -1.59 -26.95
N ALA A 105 -2.68 -2.72 -26.95
CA ALA A 105 -3.27 -4.04 -27.05
C ALA A 105 -2.35 -5.17 -26.58
N GLY A 106 -2.96 -6.20 -26.00
CA GLY A 106 -2.28 -7.47 -25.71
C GLY A 106 -2.32 -8.42 -26.91
N PHE A 107 -1.46 -9.44 -26.89
CA PHE A 107 -1.42 -10.45 -27.95
C PHE A 107 -0.95 -11.82 -27.48
N GLU A 108 -1.42 -12.86 -28.17
CA GLU A 108 -0.94 -14.24 -28.03
C GLU A 108 -0.12 -14.65 -29.28
N GLU A 109 0.95 -15.40 -29.07
CA GLU A 109 1.76 -15.99 -30.13
C GLU A 109 1.44 -17.49 -30.28
N GLN A 110 0.72 -17.89 -31.32
CA GLN A 110 0.34 -19.29 -31.52
C GLN A 110 1.55 -20.24 -31.69
N VAL A 111 2.69 -19.71 -32.15
CA VAL A 111 3.90 -20.51 -32.41
C VAL A 111 4.66 -20.83 -31.12
N SER A 112 4.88 -19.82 -30.27
CA SER A 112 5.66 -19.93 -29.04
C SER A 112 4.79 -20.27 -27.83
N GLY A 113 3.48 -19.96 -27.88
CA GLY A 113 2.57 -20.01 -26.74
C GLY A 113 2.71 -18.80 -25.81
N ASN A 114 3.51 -17.79 -26.19
CA ASN A 114 3.68 -16.60 -25.37
C ASN A 114 2.40 -15.78 -25.33
N VAL A 115 2.02 -15.33 -24.14
CA VAL A 115 0.83 -14.51 -23.92
C VAL A 115 1.27 -13.18 -23.32
N ASN A 116 0.95 -12.07 -23.98
CA ASN A 116 1.32 -10.73 -23.55
C ASN A 116 0.06 -9.90 -23.29
N ALA A 117 0.07 -9.16 -22.19
CA ALA A 117 -0.98 -8.22 -21.84
C ALA A 117 -0.42 -6.79 -21.82
N CYS A 118 -1.18 -5.84 -22.33
CA CYS A 118 -0.76 -4.44 -22.38
C CYS A 118 -1.24 -3.73 -21.11
N MET A 119 -0.30 -3.19 -20.35
CA MET A 119 -0.53 -2.42 -19.14
C MET A 119 -0.53 -0.93 -19.49
N ILE A 120 -1.57 -0.21 -19.10
CA ILE A 120 -1.73 1.22 -19.43
C ILE A 120 -2.02 2.00 -18.14
N SER A 121 -1.12 2.91 -17.78
CA SER A 121 -1.38 3.78 -16.63
C SER A 121 -2.28 4.96 -16.99
N LEU A 122 -3.20 5.25 -16.07
CA LEU A 122 -4.05 6.42 -16.05
C LEU A 122 -3.58 7.38 -14.97
N GLY A 123 -3.75 8.68 -15.19
CA GLY A 123 -3.11 9.71 -14.37
C GLY A 123 -1.77 10.15 -14.95
N ALA A 124 -1.20 11.19 -14.35
CA ALA A 124 0.11 11.72 -14.70
C ALA A 124 1.16 11.11 -13.78
N ILE A 125 2.35 10.87 -14.30
CA ILE A 125 3.53 10.56 -13.49
C ILE A 125 4.37 11.83 -13.45
N ASP A 126 4.68 12.31 -12.24
CA ASP A 126 5.14 13.68 -12.00
C ASP A 126 6.46 14.00 -12.73
N ALA A 127 7.42 13.07 -12.72
CA ALA A 127 8.67 13.21 -13.47
C ALA A 127 8.85 12.08 -14.49
N PRO A 128 8.22 12.17 -15.69
CA PRO A 128 8.17 11.06 -16.65
C PRO A 128 9.51 10.68 -17.27
N GLY A 129 10.57 11.49 -17.07
CA GLY A 129 11.93 11.19 -17.50
C GLY A 129 12.79 10.43 -16.49
N SER A 130 12.32 10.24 -15.25
CA SER A 130 13.06 9.57 -14.17
C SER A 130 12.24 8.52 -13.44
N ASP A 131 10.95 8.77 -13.24
CA ASP A 131 10.09 7.91 -12.42
C ASP A 131 9.78 6.62 -13.17
N LEU A 132 10.09 5.49 -12.55
CA LEU A 132 9.97 4.17 -13.16
C LEU A 132 9.06 3.27 -12.32
N ALA A 133 7.92 2.92 -12.90
CA ALA A 133 7.05 1.93 -12.29
C ALA A 133 7.66 0.52 -12.37
N TYR A 134 7.22 -0.35 -11.48
CA TYR A 134 7.54 -1.77 -11.49
C TYR A 134 6.33 -2.61 -11.10
N TYR A 135 6.42 -3.93 -11.22
CA TYR A 135 5.32 -4.82 -10.93
C TYR A 135 5.77 -6.19 -10.41
N THR A 136 4.85 -6.91 -9.77
CA THR A 136 4.98 -8.34 -9.48
C THR A 136 3.79 -9.12 -10.05
N GLN A 137 4.07 -10.37 -10.43
CA GLN A 137 3.10 -11.33 -10.96
C GLN A 137 2.89 -12.53 -10.04
N ALA A 138 3.35 -12.43 -8.79
CA ALA A 138 3.16 -13.42 -7.75
C ALA A 138 2.77 -12.73 -6.44
N PRO A 139 1.86 -13.33 -5.65
CA PRO A 139 1.53 -12.83 -4.33
C PRO A 139 2.67 -13.09 -3.34
N GLY A 140 2.60 -12.41 -2.20
CA GLY A 140 3.46 -12.66 -1.04
C GLY A 140 4.63 -11.69 -0.91
N PHE A 141 5.17 -11.61 0.30
CA PHE A 141 6.13 -10.58 0.69
C PHE A 141 7.56 -10.77 0.18
N THR A 142 7.84 -11.88 -0.50
CA THR A 142 9.16 -12.15 -1.11
C THR A 142 9.07 -12.25 -2.64
N ALA A 143 7.94 -11.85 -3.22
CA ALA A 143 7.72 -11.94 -4.64
C ALA A 143 8.75 -11.14 -5.44
N ALA A 144 9.21 -11.73 -6.54
CA ALA A 144 10.13 -11.06 -7.45
C ALA A 144 9.40 -9.94 -8.20
N VAL A 145 10.01 -8.75 -8.23
CA VAL A 145 9.52 -7.63 -9.03
C VAL A 145 10.23 -7.54 -10.37
N THR A 146 9.61 -6.87 -11.32
CA THR A 146 10.18 -6.53 -12.62
C THR A 146 9.83 -5.08 -12.93
N ALA A 147 10.81 -4.28 -13.34
CA ALA A 147 10.55 -2.92 -13.79
C ALA A 147 9.80 -2.92 -15.12
N TYR A 148 8.95 -1.91 -15.36
CA TYR A 148 8.56 -1.59 -16.72
C TYR A 148 9.79 -1.10 -17.51
N ASP A 149 9.72 -1.13 -18.84
CA ASP A 149 10.88 -0.78 -19.67
C ASP A 149 11.06 0.74 -19.78
N LYS A 150 9.98 1.53 -19.74
CA LYS A 150 10.03 3.00 -19.87
C LYS A 150 9.66 3.71 -18.58
N THR A 151 10.35 4.83 -18.33
CA THR A 151 9.96 5.81 -17.31
C THR A 151 8.67 6.53 -17.71
N GLY A 152 8.01 7.15 -16.73
CA GLY A 152 6.76 7.89 -16.95
C GLY A 152 5.57 7.00 -17.27
N GLU A 153 4.56 7.56 -17.93
CA GLU A 153 3.30 6.86 -18.13
C GLU A 153 3.44 5.59 -18.97
N ILE A 154 2.81 4.53 -18.47
CA ILE A 154 2.94 3.17 -18.94
C ILE A 154 1.97 2.94 -20.11
N ASN A 155 2.48 2.27 -21.14
CA ASN A 155 1.69 1.64 -22.18
C ASN A 155 2.51 0.50 -22.77
N GLU A 156 2.67 -0.58 -22.03
CA GLU A 156 3.69 -1.58 -22.33
C GLU A 156 3.13 -2.98 -22.23
N ASN A 157 3.61 -3.86 -23.11
CA ASN A 157 3.28 -5.27 -23.03
C ASN A 157 4.18 -5.97 -22.01
N ILE A 158 3.55 -6.77 -21.15
CA ILE A 158 4.23 -7.66 -20.21
C ILE A 158 3.90 -9.11 -20.55
N ASP A 159 4.85 -10.01 -20.34
CA ASP A 159 4.65 -11.44 -20.51
C ASP A 159 3.85 -12.01 -19.33
N ILE A 160 2.67 -12.55 -19.61
CA ILE A 160 1.77 -13.18 -18.64
C ILE A 160 1.70 -14.71 -18.82
N THR A 161 2.63 -15.30 -19.58
CA THR A 161 2.67 -16.74 -19.84
C THR A 161 2.78 -17.53 -18.52
N GLY A 162 1.72 -18.24 -18.17
CA GLY A 162 1.62 -18.98 -16.92
C GLY A 162 1.44 -18.11 -15.65
N LYS A 163 1.24 -16.80 -15.80
CA LYS A 163 1.17 -15.82 -14.72
C LYS A 163 -0.11 -14.99 -14.79
N THR A 164 -1.26 -15.66 -14.78
CA THR A 164 -2.56 -15.02 -15.06
C THR A 164 -3.37 -14.70 -13.82
N THR A 165 -2.91 -15.07 -12.62
CA THR A 165 -3.73 -15.01 -11.38
C THR A 165 -3.30 -13.91 -10.42
N TYR A 166 -2.24 -13.15 -10.74
CA TYR A 166 -1.77 -12.05 -9.90
C TYR A 166 -1.01 -11.04 -10.75
N GLN A 167 -1.30 -9.76 -10.55
CA GLN A 167 -0.56 -8.63 -11.12
C GLN A 167 -0.78 -7.43 -10.21
N LYS A 168 0.30 -6.94 -9.61
CA LYS A 168 0.29 -5.71 -8.83
C LYS A 168 1.39 -4.79 -9.35
N SER A 169 1.02 -3.56 -9.69
CA SER A 169 1.93 -2.53 -10.19
C SER A 169 2.16 -1.48 -9.10
N PHE A 170 3.36 -0.94 -9.05
CA PHE A 170 3.83 0.00 -8.04
C PHE A 170 4.53 1.18 -8.70
N LEU A 171 4.41 2.34 -8.06
CA LEU A 171 5.16 3.54 -8.38
C LEU A 171 5.65 4.14 -7.05
N ARG A 172 6.93 3.91 -6.75
CA ARG A 172 7.56 4.29 -5.47
C ARG A 172 8.90 4.93 -5.75
N GLU A 173 8.91 6.26 -5.67
CA GLU A 173 10.07 7.09 -5.98
C GLU A 173 10.43 7.96 -4.78
N GLN A 174 11.72 8.28 -4.62
CA GLN A 174 12.15 9.14 -3.51
C GLN A 174 11.45 10.51 -3.58
N GLY A 175 10.92 10.99 -2.45
CA GLY A 175 10.28 12.30 -2.36
C GLY A 175 8.92 12.38 -3.06
N LYS A 176 8.30 11.25 -3.39
CA LYS A 176 7.01 11.17 -4.09
C LYS A 176 5.98 10.38 -3.28
N LEU A 177 4.72 10.74 -3.46
CA LEU A 177 3.58 9.96 -2.98
C LEU A 177 3.55 8.60 -3.66
N TYR A 178 3.23 7.55 -2.89
CA TYR A 178 3.26 6.18 -3.38
C TYR A 178 1.95 5.77 -3.98
N ALA A 179 2.03 4.96 -5.03
CA ALA A 179 0.87 4.35 -5.63
C ALA A 179 1.12 2.86 -5.87
N GLU A 180 0.06 2.09 -5.68
CA GLU A 180 0.00 0.68 -6.02
C GLU A 180 -1.37 0.33 -6.60
N TYR A 181 -1.43 -0.70 -7.44
CA TYR A 181 -2.68 -1.17 -8.02
C TYR A 181 -2.68 -2.69 -8.22
N ALA A 182 -3.54 -3.39 -7.49
CA ALA A 182 -3.74 -4.83 -7.61
C ALA A 182 -4.80 -5.13 -8.69
N LEU A 183 -4.36 -5.42 -9.91
CA LEU A 183 -5.20 -5.39 -11.11
C LEU A 183 -6.43 -6.30 -11.00
N LEU A 184 -6.26 -7.53 -10.51
CA LEU A 184 -7.36 -8.50 -10.46
C LEU A 184 -8.39 -8.12 -9.40
N ASP A 185 -7.94 -7.75 -8.21
CA ASP A 185 -8.83 -7.44 -7.09
C ASP A 185 -9.62 -6.15 -7.36
N GLU A 186 -8.93 -5.11 -7.83
CA GLU A 186 -9.53 -3.79 -8.10
C GLU A 186 -10.49 -3.79 -9.31
N GLN A 187 -10.28 -4.70 -10.27
CA GLN A 187 -11.17 -4.84 -11.44
C GLN A 187 -12.15 -6.02 -11.34
N GLY A 188 -12.13 -6.77 -10.25
CA GLY A 188 -12.98 -7.95 -10.05
C GLY A 188 -12.73 -9.07 -11.08
N LEU A 189 -11.48 -9.26 -11.50
CA LEU A 189 -11.06 -10.27 -12.46
C LEU A 189 -10.59 -11.53 -11.74
N SER A 190 -10.87 -12.70 -12.32
CA SER A 190 -10.30 -13.98 -11.83
C SER A 190 -9.01 -14.36 -12.54
N VAL A 191 -8.80 -13.87 -13.77
CA VAL A 191 -7.61 -14.11 -14.58
C VAL A 191 -7.32 -12.93 -15.51
N ILE A 192 -6.04 -12.75 -15.84
CA ILE A 192 -5.54 -11.84 -16.87
C ILE A 192 -5.43 -12.59 -18.20
N GLY A 193 -5.82 -11.95 -19.30
CA GLY A 193 -5.68 -12.45 -20.67
C GLY A 193 -4.87 -11.51 -21.57
N PHE A 194 -4.71 -11.88 -22.83
CA PHE A 194 -3.98 -11.07 -23.83
C PHE A 194 -4.82 -9.88 -24.32
N GLN A 195 -5.00 -8.89 -23.45
CA GLN A 195 -5.71 -7.65 -23.78
C GLN A 195 -5.04 -6.43 -23.15
N ALA A 196 -5.54 -5.24 -23.48
CA ALA A 196 -5.16 -4.01 -22.80
C ALA A 196 -5.92 -3.85 -21.48
N TYR A 197 -5.19 -3.49 -20.43
CA TYR A 197 -5.71 -3.16 -19.11
C TYR A 197 -5.28 -1.76 -18.73
N SER A 198 -6.26 -0.92 -18.42
CA SER A 198 -6.03 0.45 -17.96
C SER A 198 -6.29 0.54 -16.47
N PHE A 199 -5.41 1.21 -15.73
CA PHE A 199 -5.54 1.37 -14.29
C PHE A 199 -4.96 2.71 -13.81
N PRO A 200 -5.50 3.31 -12.73
CA PRO A 200 -4.91 4.50 -12.13
C PRO A 200 -3.56 4.17 -11.50
N LEU A 201 -2.51 4.87 -11.95
CA LEU A 201 -1.19 4.84 -11.32
C LEU A 201 -0.55 6.21 -11.55
N THR A 202 -0.42 6.96 -10.47
CA THR A 202 0.03 8.36 -10.47
C THR A 202 0.82 8.61 -9.20
N ASN A 203 1.83 9.46 -9.29
CA ASN A 203 2.54 9.99 -8.13
C ASN A 203 2.54 11.52 -8.19
N GLY A 204 2.91 12.14 -7.09
CA GLY A 204 3.12 13.58 -6.98
C GLY A 204 4.20 13.86 -5.97
N ASN A 205 4.65 15.11 -5.88
CA ASN A 205 5.59 15.52 -4.84
C ASN A 205 5.02 15.21 -3.45
N ASP A 206 5.77 14.46 -2.64
CA ASP A 206 5.49 14.36 -1.22
C ASP A 206 6.22 15.48 -0.49
N ALA A 207 5.46 16.42 0.07
CA ALA A 207 6.04 17.56 0.77
C ALA A 207 6.56 17.20 2.18
N LYS A 208 6.20 16.03 2.70
CA LYS A 208 6.64 15.54 4.01
C LYS A 208 7.95 14.75 3.90
N VAL A 209 8.30 14.27 2.70
CA VAL A 209 9.60 13.65 2.44
C VAL A 209 10.59 14.69 1.93
N THR A 210 11.37 15.22 2.86
CA THR A 210 12.40 16.23 2.61
C THR A 210 13.81 15.68 2.74
N GLU A 211 13.99 14.60 3.50
CA GLU A 211 15.30 14.01 3.71
C GLU A 211 15.75 13.03 2.62
N THR A 212 17.07 12.95 2.47
CA THR A 212 17.71 12.08 1.48
C THR A 212 17.86 10.65 1.98
N ASP A 213 17.78 9.67 1.08
CA ASP A 213 17.97 8.25 1.40
C ASP A 213 19.31 7.99 2.09
N GLY A 214 20.37 8.70 1.69
CA GLY A 214 21.67 8.59 2.32
C GLY A 214 21.68 9.05 3.79
N ASN A 215 20.92 10.09 4.13
CA ASN A 215 20.78 10.54 5.52
C ASN A 215 19.92 9.58 6.34
N ILE A 216 18.78 9.14 5.78
CA ILE A 216 17.89 8.17 6.42
C ILE A 216 18.64 6.88 6.76
N ASP A 217 19.52 6.41 5.87
CA ASP A 217 20.27 5.17 6.09
C ASP A 217 21.43 5.31 7.09
N THR A 218 21.84 6.53 7.50
CA THR A 218 23.10 6.73 8.25
C THR A 218 23.04 7.64 9.48
N ILE A 219 21.93 8.36 9.71
CA ILE A 219 21.83 9.38 10.76
C ILE A 219 20.74 9.01 11.78
N THR A 220 20.90 9.45 13.02
CA THR A 220 19.85 9.37 14.05
C THR A 220 18.84 10.52 13.87
N PRO A 221 17.53 10.30 14.03
CA PRO A 221 16.93 9.14 14.69
C PRO A 221 16.69 7.92 13.78
N TYR A 222 16.75 8.06 12.46
CA TYR A 222 16.40 6.99 11.50
C TYR A 222 17.08 5.64 11.73
N THR A 223 18.37 5.66 12.04
CA THR A 223 19.16 4.43 12.30
C THR A 223 18.74 3.64 13.55
N ASN A 224 17.86 4.20 14.39
CA ASN A 224 17.24 3.51 15.52
C ASN A 224 15.79 3.10 15.26
N MET A 225 15.26 3.39 14.07
CA MET A 225 13.89 3.02 13.70
C MET A 225 13.84 1.60 13.19
N GLU A 226 12.74 0.90 13.49
CA GLU A 226 12.54 -0.51 13.14
C GLU A 226 11.11 -0.77 12.66
N ILE A 227 10.93 -1.79 11.82
CA ILE A 227 9.61 -2.27 11.40
C ILE A 227 9.48 -3.75 11.78
N ASN A 228 8.39 -4.06 12.46
CA ASN A 228 8.09 -5.41 12.92
C ASN A 228 6.75 -5.88 12.34
N PHE A 229 6.78 -7.01 11.63
CA PHE A 229 5.58 -7.74 11.25
C PHE A 229 5.29 -8.81 12.29
N ILE A 230 4.06 -8.81 12.82
CA ILE A 230 3.68 -9.57 13.99
C ILE A 230 2.78 -10.72 13.57
N GLN A 231 3.13 -11.93 13.99
CA GLN A 231 2.34 -13.13 13.71
C GLN A 231 0.98 -13.05 14.41
N GLY A 232 -0.12 -13.26 13.67
CA GLY A 232 -1.45 -13.26 14.25
C GLY A 232 -2.55 -13.53 13.23
N THR A 233 -3.58 -14.27 13.64
CA THR A 233 -4.75 -14.61 12.82
C THR A 233 -6.03 -14.57 13.65
N GLY A 234 -7.20 -14.53 13.01
CA GLY A 234 -8.50 -14.60 13.67
C GLY A 234 -8.97 -13.28 14.28
N PHE A 235 -8.24 -12.73 15.25
CA PHE A 235 -8.58 -11.50 15.99
C PHE A 235 -10.04 -11.51 16.49
N THR A 236 -10.35 -12.49 17.34
CA THR A 236 -11.72 -12.79 17.79
C THR A 236 -11.93 -12.55 19.27
N THR A 237 -13.18 -12.46 19.72
CA THR A 237 -13.48 -12.51 21.14
C THR A 237 -13.12 -13.89 21.73
N ALA A 238 -12.44 -13.90 22.87
CA ALA A 238 -12.08 -15.13 23.56
C ALA A 238 -13.32 -15.89 24.05
N ALA A 239 -13.32 -17.21 23.87
CA ALA A 239 -14.40 -18.10 24.26
C ALA A 239 -13.83 -19.43 24.76
N ALA A 240 -14.61 -20.17 25.56
CA ALA A 240 -14.22 -21.50 26.03
C ALA A 240 -14.28 -22.53 24.90
N GLN A 241 -13.22 -22.60 24.10
CA GLN A 241 -13.13 -23.46 22.91
C GLN A 241 -11.68 -23.83 22.57
N ALA A 242 -11.51 -24.60 21.51
CA ALA A 242 -10.20 -24.90 20.95
C ALA A 242 -9.72 -23.75 20.06
N TYR A 243 -8.42 -23.45 20.15
CA TYR A 243 -7.71 -22.48 19.34
C TYR A 243 -6.50 -23.13 18.67
N SER A 244 -6.25 -22.73 17.44
CA SER A 244 -5.05 -23.04 16.68
C SER A 244 -3.89 -22.14 17.11
N GLN A 245 -2.67 -22.56 16.80
CA GLN A 245 -1.50 -21.71 17.01
C GLN A 245 -1.65 -20.43 16.16
N TYR A 246 -1.21 -19.30 16.72
CA TYR A 246 -1.27 -17.95 16.15
C TYR A 246 -2.66 -17.32 16.06
N GLU A 247 -3.70 -17.96 16.59
CA GLU A 247 -4.97 -17.26 16.77
C GLU A 247 -4.83 -16.22 17.89
N VAL A 248 -5.24 -14.99 17.57
CA VAL A 248 -5.25 -13.85 18.47
C VAL A 248 -6.67 -13.65 18.97
N VAL A 249 -6.81 -13.52 20.29
CA VAL A 249 -8.10 -13.36 20.97
C VAL A 249 -8.10 -12.17 21.90
N GLN A 250 -9.26 -11.54 22.07
CA GLN A 250 -9.51 -10.52 23.07
C GLN A 250 -10.26 -11.12 24.26
N ASP A 251 -9.68 -11.08 25.46
CA ASP A 251 -10.33 -11.59 26.66
C ASP A 251 -11.45 -10.67 27.20
N GLY A 252 -12.17 -11.15 28.21
CA GLY A 252 -13.24 -10.39 28.86
C GLY A 252 -12.80 -9.12 29.59
N ALA A 253 -11.49 -8.93 29.84
CA ALA A 253 -10.91 -7.70 30.37
C ALA A 253 -10.49 -6.72 29.24
N GLY A 254 -10.65 -7.11 27.98
CA GLY A 254 -10.28 -6.33 26.80
C GLY A 254 -8.82 -6.49 26.37
N ARG A 255 -8.05 -7.39 26.99
CA ARG A 255 -6.64 -7.63 26.67
C ARG A 255 -6.51 -8.60 25.51
N TRP A 256 -5.47 -8.40 24.71
CA TRP A 256 -5.18 -9.21 23.53
C TRP A 256 -4.10 -10.24 23.85
N ALA A 257 -4.38 -11.48 23.48
CA ALA A 257 -3.48 -12.60 23.68
C ALA A 257 -3.38 -13.46 22.41
N ILE A 258 -2.22 -14.05 22.18
CA ILE A 258 -1.99 -14.99 21.09
C ILE A 258 -1.82 -16.41 21.62
N CYS A 259 -2.42 -17.38 20.93
CA CYS A 259 -2.23 -18.79 21.18
C CYS A 259 -0.86 -19.24 20.63
N THR A 260 0.15 -19.40 21.47
CA THR A 260 1.49 -19.87 21.04
C THR A 260 1.59 -21.39 20.93
N THR A 261 0.70 -22.11 21.60
CA THR A 261 0.57 -23.56 21.48
C THR A 261 -0.90 -23.94 21.40
N ALA A 262 -1.29 -24.58 20.30
CA ALA A 262 -2.66 -25.00 20.03
C ALA A 262 -3.25 -25.84 21.18
N GLY A 263 -4.51 -25.60 21.50
CA GLY A 263 -5.19 -26.25 22.61
C GLY A 263 -6.48 -25.54 22.96
N THR A 264 -7.00 -25.75 24.17
CA THR A 264 -8.24 -25.11 24.60
C THR A 264 -8.00 -23.93 25.53
N LEU A 265 -8.86 -22.93 25.41
CA LEU A 265 -9.13 -21.93 26.44
C LEU A 265 -10.35 -22.42 27.24
N ASP A 266 -10.30 -22.33 28.57
CA ASP A 266 -11.48 -22.59 29.41
C ASP A 266 -12.28 -21.30 29.70
N ALA A 267 -13.36 -21.40 30.48
CA ALA A 267 -14.21 -20.24 30.77
C ALA A 267 -13.51 -19.17 31.61
N ALA A 268 -12.54 -19.55 32.45
CA ALA A 268 -11.73 -18.60 33.20
C ALA A 268 -10.73 -17.90 32.27
N GLY A 269 -10.06 -18.65 31.40
CA GLY A 269 -9.17 -18.14 30.35
C GLY A 269 -9.87 -17.18 29.39
N ALA A 270 -11.15 -17.39 29.08
CA ALA A 270 -11.94 -16.48 28.24
C ALA A 270 -12.15 -15.10 28.89
N LEU A 271 -12.20 -15.03 30.21
CA LEU A 271 -12.34 -13.78 30.95
C LEU A 271 -10.99 -13.10 31.20
N ASP A 272 -9.94 -13.91 31.41
CA ASP A 272 -8.57 -13.47 31.64
C ASP A 272 -7.63 -14.60 31.18
N TYR A 273 -6.91 -14.37 30.08
CA TYR A 273 -6.07 -15.41 29.47
C TYR A 273 -4.95 -15.90 30.39
N THR A 274 -4.55 -15.10 31.38
CA THR A 274 -3.51 -15.47 32.36
C THR A 274 -4.00 -16.51 33.37
N ASN A 275 -5.31 -16.71 33.46
CA ASN A 275 -5.96 -17.68 34.35
C ASN A 275 -6.54 -18.89 33.58
N ASN A 276 -5.96 -19.21 32.41
CA ASN A 276 -6.40 -20.34 31.60
C ASN A 276 -6.07 -21.69 32.28
N GLY A 277 -7.10 -22.48 32.58
CA GLY A 277 -6.98 -23.87 33.03
C GLY A 277 -7.03 -24.91 31.90
N GLY A 278 -7.20 -24.45 30.64
CA GLY A 278 -7.21 -25.28 29.44
C GLY A 278 -5.84 -25.78 29.00
N THR A 279 -5.78 -26.45 27.84
CA THR A 279 -4.52 -27.04 27.32
C THR A 279 -3.75 -26.10 26.39
N GLY A 280 -4.36 -25.00 25.92
CA GLY A 280 -3.70 -24.02 25.07
C GLY A 280 -2.77 -23.12 25.87
N THR A 281 -1.68 -22.66 25.26
CA THR A 281 -0.78 -21.68 25.87
C THR A 281 -1.02 -20.32 25.21
N PHE A 282 -1.28 -19.32 26.04
CA PHE A 282 -1.55 -17.95 25.60
C PHE A 282 -0.53 -17.00 26.24
N GLU A 283 -0.08 -16.03 25.46
CA GLU A 283 0.77 -14.94 25.93
C GLU A 283 0.22 -13.59 25.45
N ALA A 284 0.65 -12.50 26.09
CA ALA A 284 0.29 -11.16 25.66
C ALA A 284 0.65 -10.96 24.19
N TYR A 285 -0.30 -10.46 23.41
CA TYR A 285 -0.07 -10.18 22.01
C TYR A 285 0.83 -8.94 21.89
N PHE A 286 1.94 -9.08 21.18
CA PHE A 286 2.96 -8.04 21.09
C PHE A 286 2.45 -6.76 20.40
N GLY A 287 1.51 -6.91 19.47
CA GLY A 287 0.84 -5.80 18.80
C GLY A 287 -0.30 -5.17 19.60
N GLU A 288 -0.44 -5.50 20.89
CA GLU A 288 -1.37 -4.80 21.79
C GLU A 288 -0.88 -3.38 22.09
N GLU A 289 -1.74 -2.37 21.94
CA GLU A 289 -1.43 -0.99 22.31
C GLU A 289 -2.59 -0.38 23.12
N LEU A 290 -2.26 0.34 24.19
CA LEU A 290 -3.24 1.09 24.98
C LEU A 290 -3.38 2.50 24.41
N ILE A 291 -4.52 2.78 23.77
CA ILE A 291 -4.84 4.11 23.28
C ILE A 291 -5.97 4.68 24.14
N GLY A 292 -5.64 5.68 24.96
CA GLY A 292 -6.53 6.21 25.97
C GLY A 292 -6.80 5.19 27.07
N SER A 293 -8.00 4.60 27.08
CA SER A 293 -8.40 3.58 28.07
C SER A 293 -8.75 2.24 27.45
N THR A 294 -8.53 2.06 26.15
CA THR A 294 -8.89 0.84 25.41
C THR A 294 -7.64 0.19 24.82
N TYR A 295 -7.53 -1.13 24.98
CA TYR A 295 -6.48 -1.92 24.37
C TYR A 295 -6.91 -2.35 22.95
N TYR A 296 -6.05 -2.09 22.00
CA TYR A 296 -6.25 -2.40 20.58
C TYR A 296 -5.18 -3.37 20.09
N ALA A 297 -5.48 -4.12 19.03
CA ALA A 297 -4.53 -5.00 18.37
C ALA A 297 -4.09 -4.43 17.02
N PHE A 298 -2.80 -4.59 16.75
CA PHE A 298 -2.12 -4.25 15.50
C PHE A 298 -1.26 -5.43 15.09
N ASN A 299 -1.04 -5.65 13.79
CA ASN A 299 -0.21 -6.75 13.29
C ASN A 299 1.07 -6.28 12.62
N ARG A 300 1.30 -4.97 12.65
CA ARG A 300 2.51 -4.31 12.21
C ARG A 300 2.85 -3.22 13.21
N GLU A 301 4.12 -3.14 13.58
CA GLU A 301 4.65 -2.09 14.44
C GLU A 301 5.75 -1.33 13.69
N VAL A 302 5.78 -0.03 13.93
CA VAL A 302 6.86 0.89 13.59
C VAL A 302 7.42 1.43 14.91
N ASP A 303 8.67 1.12 15.23
CA ASP A 303 9.40 1.81 16.30
C ASP A 303 10.06 3.05 15.69
N ALA A 304 9.66 4.24 16.15
CA ALA A 304 10.17 5.50 15.63
C ALA A 304 11.52 5.93 16.24
N GLY A 305 12.10 5.16 17.16
CA GLY A 305 13.45 5.42 17.68
C GLY A 305 13.62 6.79 18.37
N GLY A 306 12.53 7.40 18.83
CA GLY A 306 12.44 8.75 19.38
C GLY A 306 12.24 9.87 18.34
N GLY A 307 12.11 9.53 17.06
CA GLY A 307 11.87 10.47 15.97
C GLY A 307 10.45 11.03 15.92
N THR A 308 10.29 12.14 15.23
CA THR A 308 9.00 12.79 14.95
C THR A 308 8.16 11.97 13.97
N ASP A 309 6.87 12.30 13.85
CA ASP A 309 5.97 11.72 12.84
C ASP A 309 6.52 11.87 11.41
N THR A 310 7.10 13.03 11.08
CA THR A 310 7.66 13.27 9.74
C THR A 310 8.90 12.42 9.48
N GLU A 311 9.80 12.29 10.46
CA GLU A 311 10.99 11.43 10.32
C GLU A 311 10.59 9.95 10.21
N ALA A 312 9.58 9.51 10.98
CA ALA A 312 9.04 8.16 10.87
C ALA A 312 8.43 7.92 9.47
N HIS A 313 7.66 8.86 8.93
CA HIS A 313 7.13 8.78 7.58
C HIS A 313 8.24 8.68 6.52
N GLU A 314 9.27 9.53 6.61
CA GLU A 314 10.44 9.51 5.71
C GLU A 314 11.14 8.14 5.73
N PHE A 315 11.32 7.56 6.93
CA PHE A 315 11.85 6.21 7.11
C PHE A 315 10.96 5.16 6.46
N LEU A 316 9.65 5.16 6.71
CA LEU A 316 8.71 4.19 6.14
C LEU A 316 8.69 4.24 4.61
N MET A 317 8.66 5.43 4.02
CA MET A 317 8.76 5.59 2.58
C MET A 317 10.09 5.01 2.05
N ARG A 318 11.21 5.24 2.74
CA ARG A 318 12.51 4.64 2.39
C ARG A 318 12.49 3.12 2.46
N GLN A 319 11.91 2.54 3.50
CA GLN A 319 11.83 1.08 3.67
C GLN A 319 11.01 0.43 2.55
N LEU A 320 9.93 1.05 2.10
CA LEU A 320 9.09 0.58 1.01
C LEU A 320 9.75 0.58 -0.39
N ARG A 321 10.98 1.13 -0.52
CA ARG A 321 11.82 1.03 -1.73
C ARG A 321 12.88 -0.07 -1.63
N GLN A 322 13.09 -0.68 -0.46
CA GLN A 322 14.14 -1.67 -0.27
C GLN A 322 13.81 -2.96 -1.01
N THR A 323 14.84 -3.56 -1.59
CA THR A 323 14.70 -4.85 -2.29
C THR A 323 14.71 -6.05 -1.35
N GLY A 324 15.30 -5.88 -0.15
CA GLY A 324 15.44 -6.93 0.86
C GLY A 324 14.46 -6.78 2.02
N ASP A 325 14.67 -7.65 3.01
CA ASP A 325 13.87 -7.75 4.22
C ASP A 325 13.86 -6.43 5.00
N ILE A 326 12.67 -5.96 5.32
CA ILE A 326 12.42 -4.80 6.19
C ILE A 326 11.80 -5.22 7.52
N ASN A 327 11.59 -6.52 7.76
CA ASN A 327 11.06 -7.02 9.01
C ASN A 327 12.20 -7.33 10.00
N ASP A 328 12.41 -6.46 10.98
CA ASP A 328 13.52 -6.56 11.93
C ASP A 328 13.32 -7.71 12.92
N ASN A 329 12.07 -7.99 13.30
CA ASN A 329 11.68 -8.92 14.37
C ASN A 329 12.31 -8.60 15.74
N THR A 330 12.66 -7.33 15.97
CA THR A 330 13.24 -6.88 17.24
C THR A 330 12.13 -6.70 18.28
N GLY A 331 12.38 -7.07 19.53
CA GLY A 331 11.43 -6.85 20.64
C GLY A 331 10.23 -7.81 20.66
N ILE A 332 10.00 -8.57 19.59
CA ILE A 332 8.94 -9.59 19.52
C ILE A 332 9.30 -10.79 20.41
N THR A 333 8.32 -11.32 21.14
CA THR A 333 8.52 -12.53 21.96
C THR A 333 8.73 -13.75 21.06
N ALA A 334 9.56 -14.72 21.49
CA ALA A 334 9.93 -15.91 20.70
C ALA A 334 8.76 -16.82 20.23
N GLY A 335 7.53 -16.55 20.68
CA GLY A 335 6.31 -17.19 20.19
C GLY A 335 5.66 -16.48 19.00
N GLN A 336 6.11 -15.28 18.67
CA GLN A 336 5.51 -14.33 17.72
C GLN A 336 6.50 -13.82 16.66
N ASP A 337 7.80 -14.09 16.81
CA ASP A 337 8.94 -13.57 16.03
C ASP A 337 9.16 -14.25 14.65
N ALA A 338 8.17 -15.02 14.18
CA ALA A 338 8.31 -15.92 13.03
C ALA A 338 7.48 -15.52 11.80
N TYR A 339 7.13 -14.24 11.65
CA TYR A 339 6.38 -13.78 10.47
C TYR A 339 7.12 -14.07 9.16
N GLY A 340 8.45 -14.00 9.21
CA GLY A 340 9.34 -14.26 8.08
C GLY A 340 9.73 -12.97 7.34
N THR A 341 10.30 -13.15 6.15
CA THR A 341 10.86 -12.05 5.36
C THR A 341 9.79 -11.23 4.67
N VAL A 342 9.91 -9.91 4.77
CA VAL A 342 9.09 -8.95 4.07
C VAL A 342 9.94 -7.99 3.26
N ASN A 343 9.91 -8.09 1.93
CA ASN A 343 10.64 -7.18 1.07
C ASN A 343 9.90 -5.85 0.92
N GLY A 344 10.59 -4.74 1.17
CA GLY A 344 10.00 -3.40 1.16
C GLY A 344 9.24 -3.04 -0.13
N GLN A 345 9.83 -3.35 -1.29
CA GLN A 345 9.25 -3.11 -2.63
C GLN A 345 7.91 -3.81 -2.90
N VAL A 346 7.51 -4.80 -2.10
CA VAL A 346 6.19 -5.47 -2.22
C VAL A 346 5.34 -5.34 -0.96
N ALA A 347 5.91 -4.84 0.14
CA ALA A 347 5.17 -4.52 1.36
C ALA A 347 4.11 -3.45 1.08
N ARG A 348 3.00 -3.46 1.82
CA ARG A 348 1.96 -2.43 1.71
C ARG A 348 2.42 -1.12 2.33
N LEU A 349 1.76 -0.02 1.93
CA LEU A 349 1.94 1.27 2.58
C LEU A 349 1.70 1.15 4.09
N PHE A 350 2.47 1.88 4.89
CA PHE A 350 2.36 1.86 6.35
C PHE A 350 1.59 3.06 6.89
N ASP A 351 1.63 4.18 6.18
CA ASP A 351 1.05 5.44 6.60
C ASP A 351 0.87 6.40 5.42
N GLN A 352 0.07 7.44 5.66
CA GLN A 352 -0.12 8.56 4.73
C GLN A 352 -0.46 9.84 5.49
N TYR A 353 -0.10 11.00 4.94
CA TYR A 353 -0.53 12.28 5.49
C TYR A 353 -1.88 12.73 4.93
N VAL A 354 -2.82 13.04 5.83
CA VAL A 354 -4.07 13.73 5.52
C VAL A 354 -4.00 15.14 6.12
N GLY A 355 -3.59 16.10 5.30
CA GLY A 355 -3.23 17.43 5.79
C GLY A 355 -1.95 17.38 6.61
N ASP A 356 -2.03 17.75 7.88
CA ASP A 356 -0.90 17.70 8.83
C ASP A 356 -0.95 16.51 9.79
N THR A 357 -1.93 15.61 9.61
CA THR A 357 -2.05 14.41 10.43
C THR A 357 -1.52 13.21 9.66
N MET A 358 -0.55 12.50 10.24
CA MET A 358 -0.11 11.19 9.79
C MET A 358 -1.16 10.15 10.22
N VAL A 359 -1.72 9.45 9.25
CA VAL A 359 -2.68 8.37 9.47
C VAL A 359 -1.97 7.06 9.13
N MET A 360 -1.77 6.23 10.15
CA MET A 360 -1.25 4.89 9.96
C MET A 360 -2.28 4.04 9.23
N GLU A 361 -1.81 3.25 8.25
CA GLU A 361 -2.64 2.31 7.52
C GLU A 361 -3.21 1.22 8.46
N PRO A 362 -4.31 0.56 8.09
CA PRO A 362 -4.99 -0.41 8.95
C PRO A 362 -4.03 -1.48 9.50
N GLY A 363 -4.04 -1.71 10.81
CA GLY A 363 -3.23 -2.73 11.50
C GLY A 363 -1.80 -2.31 11.78
N VAL A 364 -1.41 -1.06 11.48
CA VAL A 364 -0.09 -0.51 11.80
C VAL A 364 -0.16 0.36 13.06
N VAL A 365 0.72 0.09 14.03
CA VAL A 365 0.97 0.95 15.20
C VAL A 365 2.31 1.63 15.08
N ILE A 366 2.42 2.91 15.48
CA ILE A 366 3.69 3.58 15.70
C ILE A 366 3.96 3.74 17.20
N ARG A 367 5.14 3.36 17.64
CA ARG A 367 5.60 3.45 19.03
C ARG A 367 6.88 4.26 19.12
N ASN A 368 7.23 4.66 20.35
CA ASN A 368 8.50 5.32 20.67
C ASN A 368 8.79 6.55 19.78
N PHE A 369 7.75 7.31 19.42
CA PHE A 369 7.86 8.55 18.67
C PHE A 369 8.03 9.75 19.61
N ASP A 370 8.48 10.89 19.10
CA ASP A 370 8.53 12.15 19.86
C ASP A 370 7.13 12.50 20.38
N ALA A 371 6.98 12.63 21.70
CA ALA A 371 5.71 12.96 22.34
C ALA A 371 5.04 14.23 21.79
N ASN A 372 5.80 15.16 21.19
CA ASN A 372 5.24 16.34 20.52
C ASN A 372 4.39 15.99 19.28
N SER A 373 4.63 14.83 18.66
CA SER A 373 3.87 14.32 17.52
C SER A 373 2.55 13.63 17.92
N THR A 374 2.26 13.44 19.21
CA THR A 374 1.08 12.68 19.68
C THR A 374 -0.24 13.14 19.06
N ASN A 375 -0.43 14.45 18.89
CA ASN A 375 -1.67 15.01 18.31
C ASN A 375 -1.72 14.95 16.78
N SER A 376 -0.60 14.64 16.14
CA SER A 376 -0.46 14.57 14.69
C SER A 376 -0.58 13.14 14.16
N ILE A 377 -0.80 12.14 15.03
CA ILE A 377 -0.81 10.73 14.66
C ILE A 377 -2.19 10.12 14.89
N LYS A 378 -2.66 9.35 13.91
CA LYS A 378 -3.86 8.51 14.00
C LYS A 378 -3.54 7.07 13.67
N HIS A 379 -4.28 6.16 14.29
CA HIS A 379 -4.13 4.73 14.13
C HIS A 379 -5.41 4.10 13.61
N GLN A 380 -5.28 2.95 12.97
CA GLN A 380 -6.40 2.17 12.46
C GLN A 380 -6.27 0.72 12.96
N PRO A 381 -6.67 0.42 14.21
CA PRO A 381 -6.53 -0.90 14.81
C PRO A 381 -7.39 -1.98 14.14
N ILE A 382 -7.06 -3.23 14.42
CA ILE A 382 -7.87 -4.39 14.03
C ILE A 382 -9.18 -4.39 14.84
N THR A 383 -10.30 -4.50 14.15
CA THR A 383 -11.61 -4.64 14.81
C THR A 383 -11.84 -6.09 15.21
N VAL A 384 -12.16 -6.35 16.49
CA VAL A 384 -12.50 -7.69 16.98
C VAL A 384 -13.69 -8.28 16.20
N ASP A 385 -13.62 -9.59 15.91
CA ASP A 385 -14.68 -10.36 15.23
C ASP A 385 -15.07 -9.85 13.82
N SER A 386 -14.19 -9.11 13.17
CA SER A 386 -14.47 -8.48 11.87
C SER A 386 -14.02 -9.28 10.64
N GLY A 387 -13.71 -10.56 10.81
CA GLY A 387 -13.23 -11.45 9.75
C GLY A 387 -11.70 -11.51 9.60
N GLY A 388 -10.96 -10.75 10.40
CA GLY A 388 -9.50 -10.84 10.50
C GLY A 388 -8.75 -10.03 9.45
N LEU A 389 -7.74 -10.64 8.84
CA LEU A 389 -6.81 -10.00 7.89
C LEU A 389 -7.04 -10.52 6.46
N ASP A 390 -6.75 -9.68 5.46
CA ASP A 390 -6.65 -10.09 4.06
C ASP A 390 -5.35 -10.87 3.77
N SER A 391 -5.14 -11.25 2.51
CA SER A 391 -3.94 -12.01 2.09
C SER A 391 -2.62 -11.25 2.24
N ASP A 392 -2.68 -9.92 2.36
CA ASP A 392 -1.53 -9.04 2.54
C ASP A 392 -1.40 -8.60 4.02
N GLY A 393 -2.14 -9.23 4.93
CA GLY A 393 -2.12 -8.91 6.35
C GLY A 393 -2.78 -7.57 6.67
N VAL A 394 -3.67 -7.05 5.84
CA VAL A 394 -4.43 -5.83 6.14
C VAL A 394 -5.74 -6.19 6.83
N PRO A 395 -6.11 -5.52 7.93
CA PRO A 395 -7.40 -5.73 8.56
C PRO A 395 -8.56 -5.46 7.61
N LEU A 396 -9.53 -6.38 7.55
CA LEU A 396 -10.71 -6.23 6.69
C LEU A 396 -11.63 -5.09 7.14
N VAL A 397 -11.63 -4.79 8.45
CA VAL A 397 -12.38 -3.68 9.04
C VAL A 397 -11.51 -2.97 10.07
N SER A 398 -11.42 -1.65 9.94
CA SER A 398 -10.75 -0.78 10.89
C SER A 398 -11.48 0.55 11.02
N THR A 399 -11.31 1.20 12.17
CA THR A 399 -11.84 2.53 12.47
C THR A 399 -10.72 3.38 13.04
N GLU A 400 -10.60 4.63 12.58
CA GLU A 400 -9.58 5.55 13.10
C GLU A 400 -9.73 5.79 14.60
N VAL A 401 -8.60 5.76 15.30
CA VAL A 401 -8.46 6.14 16.70
C VAL A 401 -7.28 7.10 16.86
N SER A 402 -7.38 7.98 17.84
CA SER A 402 -6.33 8.95 18.19
C SER A 402 -5.95 8.77 19.64
N PHE A 403 -4.70 9.08 19.97
CA PHE A 403 -4.33 9.24 21.36
C PHE A 403 -5.14 10.37 22.00
N PRO A 404 -5.35 10.32 23.33
CA PRO A 404 -5.85 11.47 24.05
C PRO A 404 -5.00 12.70 23.75
N PHE A 405 -5.65 13.85 23.57
CA PHE A 405 -4.95 15.09 23.25
C PHE A 405 -3.89 15.44 24.30
N VAL A 406 -2.67 15.70 23.85
CA VAL A 406 -1.55 16.13 24.70
C VAL A 406 -1.26 17.60 24.45
N ALA A 407 -1.46 18.45 25.46
CA ALA A 407 -1.00 19.83 25.40
C ALA A 407 0.49 19.89 25.76
N ALA A 408 1.37 20.08 24.77
CA ALA A 408 2.81 20.29 24.98
C ALA A 408 3.20 21.75 24.69
N GLY A 409 4.19 22.27 25.41
CA GLY A 409 4.69 23.64 25.24
C GLY A 409 5.97 23.91 26.03
N THR A 410 6.79 24.84 25.54
CA THR A 410 8.01 25.29 26.23
C THR A 410 7.77 26.62 26.92
N PHE A 411 7.98 26.69 28.24
CA PHE A 411 8.00 27.96 28.96
C PHE A 411 9.41 28.55 28.95
N VAL A 412 9.58 29.69 28.28
CA VAL A 412 10.86 30.42 28.26
C VAL A 412 10.81 31.52 29.31
N PHE A 413 11.60 31.38 30.35
CA PHE A 413 11.75 32.40 31.39
C PHE A 413 12.90 33.35 31.05
N SER A 414 12.73 34.64 31.33
CA SER A 414 13.83 35.61 31.20
C SER A 414 14.93 35.33 32.22
N ASP A 415 16.18 35.68 31.91
CA ASP A 415 17.33 35.54 32.81
C ASP A 415 17.10 36.21 34.18
N ASN A 416 16.33 37.29 34.24
CA ASN A 416 15.99 37.98 35.49
C ASN A 416 15.12 37.10 36.42
N PHE A 417 14.23 36.28 35.86
CA PHE A 417 13.39 35.35 36.62
C PHE A 417 14.20 34.16 37.14
N VAL A 418 15.18 33.70 36.35
CA VAL A 418 16.05 32.56 36.71
C VAL A 418 17.14 32.96 37.72
N SER A 419 17.67 34.18 37.60
CA SER A 419 18.82 34.67 38.40
C SER A 419 18.46 35.25 39.77
N GLN A 420 17.17 35.44 40.07
CA GLN A 420 16.68 35.87 41.38
C GLN A 420 15.85 34.77 42.05
N PRO A 421 16.49 33.72 42.60
CA PRO A 421 15.80 32.73 43.41
C PRO A 421 15.42 33.36 44.76
N ASP A 422 14.28 34.04 44.81
CA ASP A 422 13.59 34.41 46.03
C ASP A 422 12.51 33.36 46.35
N VAL A 423 12.15 33.21 47.63
CA VAL A 423 11.11 32.29 48.11
C VAL A 423 9.72 32.63 47.53
N ASP A 424 9.57 33.84 47.00
CA ASP A 424 8.36 34.37 46.40
C ASP A 424 8.34 34.29 44.85
N THR A 425 9.43 33.85 44.21
CA THR A 425 9.50 33.71 42.73
C THR A 425 8.77 32.42 42.31
N VAL A 426 7.45 32.52 42.11
CA VAL A 426 6.58 31.39 41.72
C VAL A 426 6.05 31.59 40.30
N PHE A 427 6.22 30.57 39.45
CA PHE A 427 5.49 30.45 38.19
C PHE A 427 4.34 29.47 38.37
N THR A 428 3.11 29.98 38.32
CA THR A 428 1.90 29.15 38.40
C THR A 428 1.24 29.12 37.03
N VAL A 429 1.12 27.92 36.47
CA VAL A 429 0.32 27.67 35.27
C VAL A 429 -1.09 27.29 35.70
N TYR A 430 -2.08 27.99 35.18
CA TYR A 430 -3.47 27.57 35.24
C TYR A 430 -3.84 27.03 33.88
N PHE A 431 -4.42 25.84 33.83
CA PHE A 431 -5.01 25.26 32.63
C PHE A 431 -6.45 24.90 32.91
N ASP A 432 -7.33 25.23 31.97
CA ASP A 432 -8.67 24.67 31.93
C ASP A 432 -8.60 23.34 31.18
N TYR A 433 -9.24 22.31 31.73
CA TYR A 433 -9.43 21.04 31.06
C TYR A 433 -10.92 20.75 30.97
N THR A 434 -11.37 20.19 29.85
CA THR A 434 -12.74 19.72 29.70
C THR A 434 -12.78 18.22 29.95
N LYS A 435 -13.54 17.80 30.96
CA LYS A 435 -13.77 16.38 31.28
C LYS A 435 -15.10 15.95 30.68
N LEU A 436 -15.08 15.15 29.61
CA LEU A 436 -16.29 14.52 29.09
C LEU A 436 -16.63 13.29 29.94
N GLN A 437 -17.82 13.28 30.53
CA GLN A 437 -18.34 12.15 31.31
C GLN A 437 -19.64 11.69 30.67
N SER A 438 -19.77 10.39 30.43
CA SER A 438 -21.00 9.77 29.94
C SER A 438 -21.62 8.93 31.05
N ALA A 439 -22.85 9.23 31.43
CA ALA A 439 -23.59 8.46 32.43
C ALA A 439 -25.04 8.24 31.97
N SER A 440 -25.51 6.98 32.05
CA SER A 440 -26.88 6.61 31.68
C SER A 440 -27.93 7.00 32.73
N THR A 441 -27.50 7.57 33.85
CA THR A 441 -28.30 7.90 35.04
C THR A 441 -28.53 9.40 35.24
N ILE A 442 -28.06 10.24 34.30
CA ILE A 442 -28.31 11.68 34.32
C ILE A 442 -29.77 11.93 33.99
N ALA A 443 -30.49 12.59 34.90
CA ALA A 443 -31.89 12.94 34.74
C ALA A 443 -32.18 14.34 35.26
N THR A 444 -33.29 14.93 34.82
CA THR A 444 -33.85 16.14 35.42
C THR A 444 -35.10 15.80 36.21
N THR A 445 -35.20 16.23 37.47
CA THR A 445 -36.31 15.88 38.36
C THR A 445 -37.51 16.83 38.29
N ALA A 446 -37.43 17.92 37.52
CA ALA A 446 -38.55 18.85 37.32
C ALA A 446 -38.59 19.38 35.87
N SER A 447 -39.52 18.85 35.07
CA SER A 447 -39.64 19.14 33.63
C SER A 447 -40.52 20.35 33.29
N ALA A 448 -41.06 21.08 34.27
CA ALA A 448 -42.05 22.14 34.03
C ALA A 448 -41.93 23.38 34.96
N GLY A 449 -40.73 23.68 35.48
CA GLY A 449 -40.46 24.87 36.30
C GLY A 449 -39.34 25.75 35.72
N SER A 450 -39.25 27.00 36.17
CA SER A 450 -38.11 27.89 35.86
C SER A 450 -36.81 27.49 36.56
N VAL A 451 -36.86 26.46 37.41
CA VAL A 451 -35.73 25.82 38.09
C VAL A 451 -35.90 24.32 37.92
N SER A 452 -34.89 23.66 37.36
CA SER A 452 -34.80 22.20 37.29
C SER A 452 -33.55 21.74 38.02
N THR A 453 -33.64 20.62 38.72
CA THR A 453 -32.49 19.99 39.38
C THR A 453 -32.02 18.84 38.50
N ILE A 454 -30.73 18.85 38.17
CA ILE A 454 -30.07 17.73 37.53
C ILE A 454 -29.65 16.77 38.63
N THR A 455 -30.01 15.51 38.48
CA THR A 455 -29.65 14.44 39.40
C THR A 455 -28.89 13.38 38.64
N ASP A 456 -27.81 12.88 39.23
CA ASP A 456 -27.22 11.60 38.85
C ASP A 456 -27.41 10.64 40.02
N SER A 457 -28.03 9.49 39.74
CA SER A 457 -28.21 8.42 40.74
C SER A 457 -27.06 7.41 40.74
N GLY A 458 -26.13 7.53 39.78
CA GLY A 458 -24.86 6.82 39.74
C GLY A 458 -23.70 7.66 40.29
N SER A 459 -22.50 7.08 40.37
CA SER A 459 -21.26 7.79 40.72
C SER A 459 -20.65 8.55 39.53
N GLY A 460 -21.47 8.97 38.56
CA GLY A 460 -21.04 9.31 37.21
C GLY A 460 -20.77 10.78 36.96
N MET A 461 -21.36 11.70 37.73
CA MET A 461 -21.11 13.14 37.65
C MET A 461 -20.16 13.61 38.75
N ASP A 462 -18.92 13.88 38.37
CA ASP A 462 -17.92 14.56 39.19
C ASP A 462 -17.91 16.04 38.81
N ILE A 463 -18.81 16.82 39.45
CA ILE A 463 -18.97 18.27 39.24
C ILE A 463 -18.70 18.99 40.56
N SER A 464 -17.72 19.89 40.56
CA SER A 464 -17.37 20.75 41.68
C SER A 464 -18.04 22.12 41.59
N ALA A 465 -18.19 22.80 42.74
CA ALA A 465 -18.75 24.14 42.79
C ALA A 465 -17.87 25.13 41.99
N GLY A 466 -18.46 25.77 40.98
CA GLY A 466 -17.78 26.73 40.10
C GLY A 466 -17.44 26.19 38.71
N GLU A 467 -17.65 24.90 38.46
CA GLU A 467 -17.49 24.31 37.13
C GLU A 467 -18.67 24.64 36.22
N TYR A 468 -18.37 24.84 34.93
CA TYR A 468 -19.38 24.96 33.88
C TYR A 468 -19.53 23.61 33.18
N PHE A 469 -20.75 23.18 32.96
CA PHE A 469 -21.04 21.97 32.21
C PHE A 469 -22.07 22.26 31.12
N THR A 470 -21.98 21.55 30.01
CA THR A 470 -22.95 21.54 28.92
C THR A 470 -23.58 20.16 28.86
N LEU A 471 -24.91 20.11 28.75
CA LEU A 471 -25.65 18.88 28.54
C LEU A 471 -26.03 18.78 27.06
N GLU A 472 -25.56 17.74 26.41
CA GLU A 472 -25.99 17.35 25.06
C GLU A 472 -26.74 16.02 25.20
N GLY A 473 -27.93 15.91 24.61
CA GLY A 473 -28.81 14.76 24.72
C GLY A 473 -29.55 14.46 23.43
#